data_AF-A0A358N1C4-F1
#
_entry.id   AF-A0A358N1C4-F1
#
_cell.length_a   1.000
_cell.length_b   1.000
_cell.length_c   1.000
_cell.angle_alpha   90.00
_cell.angle_beta   90.00
_cell.angle_gamma   90.00
#
_symmetry.space_group_name_H-M   'P 1'
#
loop_
_entity.id
_entity.type
_entity.pdbx_description
1 polymer ?
#
loop_
_entity_poly.entity_id
_entity_poly.type
_entity_poly.pdbx_seq_one_letter_code
_entity_poly.pdbx_strand_id
1 'polypeptide(L)'
;MNKLMLSLLFGAMSVNLGCLPSPSADSSSGKPKPSTTPGVTAEEATPRETIGKTTQNVLELKEALEKGGVMATKDVGTSNPLLSSAAAYRNSVATIGAMAVDKAIQLRNAQSIREPQPLTYEVFMKEIIKKGKG
;
A
#
# COMPACT_ATOMS: atom_id res chain seq x y z
N MET A 1 27.49 37.99 33.73
CA MET A 1 28.75 38.26 32.99
C MET A 1 28.60 37.70 31.59
N ASN A 2 28.38 38.60 30.63
CA ASN A 2 28.36 38.32 29.19
C ASN A 2 29.79 38.08 28.70
N LYS A 3 29.98 37.09 27.83
CA LYS A 3 31.04 37.14 26.81
C LYS A 3 30.43 36.83 25.45
N LEU A 4 29.98 37.92 24.85
CA LEU A 4 29.73 38.09 23.43
C LEU A 4 31.06 38.47 22.75
N MET A 5 31.12 38.27 21.44
CA MET A 5 32.10 38.77 20.43
C MET A 5 33.00 37.66 19.85
N LEU A 6 32.68 37.10 18.68
CA LEU A 6 32.73 37.70 17.32
C LEU A 6 34.17 37.74 16.78
N SER A 7 34.50 36.91 15.80
CA SER A 7 35.23 37.36 14.60
C SER A 7 35.34 36.25 13.53
N LEU A 8 34.65 36.52 12.41
CA LEU A 8 35.07 36.41 11.00
C LEU A 8 35.66 35.10 10.43
N LEU A 9 34.97 34.45 9.48
CA LEU A 9 34.96 34.71 8.02
C LEU A 9 36.12 34.03 7.26
N PHE A 10 35.88 32.80 6.84
CA PHE A 10 36.36 32.16 5.60
C PHE A 10 35.25 31.14 5.26
N GLY A 11 34.41 31.32 4.25
CA GLY A 11 34.73 31.72 2.89
C GLY A 11 34.92 30.47 2.05
N ALA A 12 33.83 29.90 1.52
CA ALA A 12 33.75 29.24 0.22
C ALA A 12 32.42 28.48 0.06
N MET A 13 31.55 29.06 -0.76
CA MET A 13 30.55 28.39 -1.60
C MET A 13 30.88 26.90 -1.84
N SER A 14 30.15 26.00 -1.19
CA SER A 14 30.01 24.62 -1.66
C SER A 14 28.69 24.55 -2.40
N VAL A 15 28.85 24.81 -3.70
CA VAL A 15 28.00 24.50 -4.84
C VAL A 15 26.82 23.60 -4.49
N ASN A 16 25.61 24.11 -4.77
CA ASN A 16 24.43 23.29 -4.99
C ASN A 16 24.80 22.12 -5.92
N LEU A 17 24.96 20.92 -5.38
CA LEU A 17 24.79 19.69 -6.16
C LEU A 17 23.30 19.62 -6.47
N GLY A 18 22.91 20.39 -7.48
CA GLY A 18 21.63 20.28 -8.13
C GLY A 18 21.42 18.82 -8.51
N CYS A 19 20.18 18.38 -8.37
CA CYS A 19 19.67 17.21 -9.05
C CYS A 19 20.13 17.29 -10.51
N LEU A 20 21.09 16.46 -10.90
CA LEU A 20 21.30 16.14 -12.30
C LEU A 20 19.96 15.59 -12.78
N PRO A 21 19.32 16.15 -13.82
CA PRO A 21 18.26 15.43 -14.49
C PRO A 21 18.90 14.11 -14.93
N SER A 22 18.36 13.01 -14.41
CA SER A 22 18.66 11.70 -15.00
C SER A 22 18.46 11.85 -16.50
N PRO A 23 19.35 11.31 -17.36
CA PRO A 23 19.01 11.25 -18.77
C PRO A 23 17.68 10.52 -18.85
N SER A 24 16.62 11.26 -19.17
CA SER A 24 15.38 10.69 -19.64
C SER A 24 15.82 9.77 -20.76
N ALA A 25 15.68 8.47 -20.54
CA ALA A 25 15.83 7.48 -21.58
C ALA A 25 14.64 7.66 -22.53
N ASP A 26 14.66 8.74 -23.28
CA ASP A 26 13.94 8.88 -24.53
C ASP A 26 14.64 7.94 -25.51
N SER A 27 14.24 6.68 -25.44
CA SER A 27 14.47 5.72 -26.51
C SER A 27 13.11 5.26 -26.97
N SER A 28 12.53 6.12 -27.80
CA SER A 28 11.47 5.84 -28.77
C SER A 28 11.89 4.82 -29.83
N SER A 29 12.67 3.79 -29.47
CA SER A 29 12.78 2.59 -30.29
C SER A 29 11.58 1.71 -29.98
N GLY A 30 10.51 1.88 -30.75
CA GLY A 30 9.24 1.17 -30.65
C GLY A 30 9.34 -0.33 -30.95
N LYS A 31 10.08 -1.09 -30.13
CA LYS A 31 9.94 -2.54 -30.04
C LYS A 31 9.95 -2.96 -28.56
N PRO A 32 8.95 -3.75 -28.12
CA PRO A 32 8.93 -4.26 -26.75
C PRO A 32 10.20 -5.08 -26.49
N LYS A 33 10.89 -4.78 -25.38
CA LYS A 33 12.03 -5.59 -24.94
C LYS A 33 11.56 -7.03 -24.71
N PRO A 34 12.31 -8.04 -25.19
CA PRO A 34 11.92 -9.43 -25.00
C PRO A 34 11.85 -9.78 -23.52
N SER A 35 10.81 -10.53 -23.14
CA SER A 35 10.62 -11.07 -21.80
C SER A 35 11.82 -11.93 -21.41
N THR A 36 12.41 -11.67 -20.25
CA THR A 36 13.52 -12.46 -19.68
C THR A 36 13.02 -13.69 -18.92
N THR A 37 11.70 -13.91 -18.90
CA THR A 37 11.07 -15.04 -18.22
C THR A 37 10.90 -16.19 -19.23
N PRO A 38 11.52 -17.35 -19.01
CA PRO A 38 11.34 -18.51 -19.89
C PRO A 38 9.86 -18.90 -20.00
N GLY A 39 9.34 -18.98 -21.22
CA GLY A 39 8.00 -19.51 -21.51
C GLY A 39 6.84 -18.51 -21.62
N VAL A 40 7.09 -17.19 -21.57
CA VAL A 40 6.05 -16.19 -21.85
C VAL A 40 6.60 -15.12 -22.79
N THR A 41 6.12 -15.11 -24.04
CA THR A 41 6.38 -14.01 -24.97
C THR A 41 5.56 -12.78 -24.58
N ALA A 42 6.06 -11.58 -24.87
CA ALA A 42 5.33 -10.35 -24.53
C ALA A 42 3.96 -10.24 -25.25
N GLU A 43 3.79 -10.93 -26.39
CA GLU A 43 2.52 -11.02 -27.13
C GLU A 43 1.51 -11.98 -26.49
N GLU A 44 1.96 -12.96 -25.71
CA GLU A 44 1.12 -13.96 -25.04
C GLU A 44 0.71 -13.54 -23.61
N ALA A 45 1.29 -12.46 -23.09
CA ALA A 45 0.96 -11.92 -21.78
C ALA A 45 -0.42 -11.23 -21.81
N THR A 46 -1.51 -11.99 -21.71
CA THR A 46 -2.84 -11.42 -21.46
C THR A 46 -2.82 -10.70 -20.11
N PRO A 47 -3.09 -9.39 -20.05
CA PRO A 47 -3.14 -8.66 -18.79
C PRO A 47 -4.12 -9.32 -17.83
N ARG A 48 -3.77 -9.42 -16.55
CA ARG A 48 -4.68 -9.98 -15.55
C ARG A 48 -5.90 -9.07 -15.43
N GLU A 49 -7.08 -9.64 -15.57
CA GLU A 49 -8.40 -8.99 -15.41
C GLU A 49 -8.60 -8.27 -14.06
N THR A 50 -7.69 -8.49 -13.10
CA THR A 50 -7.74 -7.98 -11.73
C THR A 50 -7.04 -6.63 -11.54
N ILE A 51 -6.32 -6.10 -12.54
CA ILE A 51 -5.68 -4.78 -12.41
C ILE A 51 -6.76 -3.71 -12.21
N GLY A 52 -6.56 -2.86 -11.20
CA GLY A 52 -7.50 -1.80 -10.85
C GLY A 52 -8.78 -2.30 -10.16
N LYS A 53 -8.85 -3.55 -9.70
CA LYS A 53 -10.02 -4.09 -8.99
C LYS A 53 -9.64 -4.63 -7.62
N THR A 54 -10.50 -4.46 -6.62
CA THR A 54 -10.31 -5.06 -5.30
C THR A 54 -10.47 -6.59 -5.37
N THR A 55 -9.43 -7.32 -5.00
CA THR A 55 -9.44 -8.80 -4.95
C THR A 55 -9.67 -9.35 -3.53
N GLN A 56 -9.81 -8.47 -2.54
CA GLN A 56 -9.96 -8.86 -1.14
C GLN A 56 -11.23 -9.70 -0.92
N ASN A 57 -11.07 -10.84 -0.25
CA ASN A 57 -12.16 -11.66 0.23
C ASN A 57 -12.22 -11.55 1.76
N VAL A 58 -13.31 -11.01 2.28
CA VAL A 58 -13.53 -10.92 3.73
C VAL A 58 -14.51 -12.01 4.12
N LEU A 59 -14.27 -12.65 5.27
CA LEU A 59 -15.14 -13.68 5.80
C LEU A 59 -16.03 -13.09 6.89
N GLU A 60 -17.21 -13.68 7.08
CA GLU A 60 -18.06 -13.39 8.23
C GLU A 60 -17.38 -13.92 9.49
N LEU A 61 -17.26 -13.06 10.52
CA LEU A 61 -16.38 -13.34 11.65
C LEU A 61 -16.82 -14.58 12.44
N LYS A 62 -18.13 -14.72 12.69
CA LYS A 62 -18.67 -15.84 13.45
C LYS A 62 -18.43 -17.15 12.73
N GLU A 63 -18.79 -17.24 11.46
CA GLU A 63 -18.54 -18.42 10.62
C GLU A 63 -17.04 -18.76 10.53
N ALA A 64 -16.17 -17.75 10.42
CA ALA A 64 -14.73 -17.96 10.37
C ALA A 64 -14.20 -18.57 11.67
N LEU A 65 -14.64 -18.09 12.82
CA LEU A 65 -14.25 -18.63 14.13
C LEU A 65 -14.79 -20.05 14.35
N GLU A 66 -16.05 -20.31 13.97
CA GLU A 66 -16.66 -21.66 14.05
C GLU A 66 -15.91 -22.68 13.19
N LYS A 67 -15.33 -22.26 12.07
CA LYS A 67 -14.48 -23.10 11.19
C LYS A 67 -13.03 -23.22 11.66
N GLY A 68 -12.70 -22.74 12.86
CA GLY A 68 -11.35 -22.81 13.44
C GLY A 68 -10.42 -21.66 13.04
N GLY A 69 -10.97 -20.59 12.47
CA GLY A 69 -10.24 -19.35 12.27
C GLY A 69 -9.77 -18.75 13.59
N VAL A 70 -8.62 -18.10 13.57
CA VAL A 70 -8.02 -17.45 14.75
C VAL A 70 -7.86 -15.97 14.47
N MET A 71 -8.09 -15.14 15.49
CA MET A 71 -7.85 -13.70 15.39
C MET A 71 -6.38 -13.43 15.09
N ALA A 72 -6.12 -12.66 14.04
CA ALA A 72 -4.76 -12.21 13.74
C ALA A 72 -4.27 -11.28 14.85
N THR A 73 -3.10 -11.58 15.42
CA THR A 73 -2.44 -10.68 16.38
C THR A 73 -1.70 -9.58 15.62
N LYS A 74 -1.59 -8.39 16.23
CA LYS A 74 -0.80 -7.27 15.69
C LYS A 74 0.65 -7.33 16.13
N ASP A 75 1.13 -8.49 16.60
CA ASP A 75 2.48 -8.59 17.14
C ASP A 75 3.50 -8.27 16.05
N VAL A 76 4.34 -7.29 16.38
CA VAL A 76 5.36 -6.77 15.47
C VAL A 76 6.60 -7.61 15.70
N GLY A 77 6.70 -8.73 15.00
CA GLY A 77 7.92 -9.52 15.07
C GLY A 77 7.77 -10.96 14.66
N THR A 78 8.92 -11.54 14.39
CA THR A 78 9.11 -12.97 14.21
C THR A 78 10.33 -13.34 15.03
N SER A 79 10.29 -14.50 15.69
CA SER A 79 11.48 -15.04 16.36
C SER A 79 12.57 -15.45 15.36
N ASN A 80 12.24 -15.56 14.06
CA ASN A 80 13.17 -15.89 13.01
C ASN A 80 13.62 -14.62 12.26
N PRO A 81 14.88 -14.17 12.41
CA PRO A 81 15.36 -12.93 11.78
C PRO A 81 15.30 -12.96 10.24
N LEU A 82 15.33 -14.15 9.61
CA LEU A 82 15.20 -14.28 8.16
C LEU A 82 13.81 -13.90 7.65
N LEU A 83 12.80 -13.91 8.53
CA LEU A 83 11.42 -13.56 8.20
C LEU A 83 11.07 -12.11 8.56
N SER A 84 11.99 -11.33 9.14
CA SER A 84 11.70 -9.99 9.68
C SER A 84 11.13 -9.03 8.64
N SER A 85 11.70 -9.00 7.43
CA SER A 85 11.21 -8.15 6.35
C SER A 85 9.82 -8.58 5.87
N ALA A 86 9.57 -9.89 5.78
CA ALA A 86 8.27 -10.44 5.39
C ALA A 86 7.20 -10.16 6.46
N ALA A 87 7.54 -10.30 7.75
CA ALA A 87 6.66 -9.97 8.86
C ALA A 87 6.31 -8.48 8.86
N ALA A 88 7.29 -7.60 8.68
CA ALA A 88 7.09 -6.16 8.56
C ALA A 88 6.19 -5.81 7.37
N TYR A 89 6.42 -6.43 6.20
CA TYR A 89 5.59 -6.22 5.01
C TYR A 89 4.14 -6.68 5.22
N ARG A 90 3.92 -7.87 5.80
CA ARG A 90 2.55 -8.35 6.09
C ARG A 90 1.81 -7.42 7.04
N ASN A 91 2.48 -6.95 8.09
CA ASN A 91 1.88 -6.00 9.04
C ASN A 91 1.58 -4.65 8.40
N SER A 92 2.45 -4.15 7.52
CA SER A 92 2.21 -2.87 6.83
C SER A 92 1.00 -2.96 5.90
N VAL A 93 0.91 -4.01 5.06
CA VAL A 93 -0.24 -4.17 4.16
C VAL A 93 -1.54 -4.42 4.91
N ALA A 94 -1.50 -5.18 6.02
CA ALA A 94 -2.67 -5.39 6.87
C ALA A 94 -3.15 -4.08 7.52
N THR A 95 -2.21 -3.26 8.01
CA THR A 95 -2.51 -1.96 8.63
C THR A 95 -3.08 -0.99 7.60
N ILE A 96 -2.48 -0.88 6.42
CA ILE A 96 -2.98 -0.03 5.33
C ILE A 96 -4.38 -0.49 4.89
N GLY A 97 -4.60 -1.79 4.75
CA GLY A 97 -5.91 -2.36 4.43
C GLY A 97 -6.97 -2.01 5.47
N ALA A 98 -6.65 -2.15 6.77
CA ALA A 98 -7.56 -1.78 7.85
C ALA A 98 -7.91 -0.29 7.82
N MET A 99 -6.92 0.59 7.66
CA MET A 99 -7.16 2.03 7.54
C MET A 99 -8.04 2.39 6.34
N ALA A 100 -7.88 1.71 5.21
CA ALA A 100 -8.71 1.92 4.03
C ALA A 100 -10.18 1.55 4.29
N VAL A 101 -10.42 0.44 5.00
CA VAL A 101 -11.76 0.01 5.41
C VAL A 101 -12.38 1.02 6.37
N ASP A 102 -11.64 1.44 7.40
CA ASP A 102 -12.12 2.44 8.38
C ASP A 102 -12.51 3.75 7.70
N LYS A 103 -11.64 4.24 6.80
CA LYS A 103 -11.93 5.45 6.02
C LYS A 103 -13.17 5.29 5.16
N ALA A 104 -13.35 4.15 4.50
CA ALA A 104 -14.52 3.89 3.66
C ALA A 104 -15.82 3.86 4.49
N ILE A 105 -15.79 3.28 5.69
CA ILE A 105 -16.92 3.31 6.63
C ILE A 105 -17.23 4.75 7.05
N GLN A 106 -16.21 5.53 7.42
CA GLN A 106 -16.38 6.94 7.81
C GLN A 106 -17.02 7.75 6.69
N LEU A 107 -16.54 7.61 5.45
CA LEU A 107 -17.11 8.29 4.28
C LEU A 107 -18.56 7.87 4.03
N ARG A 108 -18.86 6.56 4.07
CA ARG A 108 -20.22 6.04 3.89
C ARG A 108 -21.17 6.58 4.95
N ASN A 109 -20.72 6.63 6.20
CA ASN A 109 -21.51 7.16 7.30
C ASN A 109 -21.70 8.69 7.20
N ALA A 110 -20.67 9.43 6.79
CA ALA A 110 -20.75 10.88 6.57
C ALA A 110 -21.68 11.26 5.39
N GLN A 111 -21.80 10.38 4.39
CA GLN A 111 -22.72 10.55 3.26
C GLN A 111 -24.17 10.20 3.60
N SER A 112 -24.41 9.51 4.71
CA SER A 112 -25.76 9.17 5.16
C SER A 112 -26.40 10.38 5.84
N ILE A 113 -27.51 10.88 5.28
CA ILE A 113 -28.31 11.95 5.89
C ILE A 113 -29.00 11.46 7.19
N ARG A 114 -29.23 10.15 7.30
CA ARG A 114 -29.70 9.48 8.52
C ARG A 114 -28.50 8.97 9.32
N GLU A 115 -28.65 8.87 10.64
CA GLU A 115 -27.65 8.32 11.57
C GLU A 115 -26.95 7.06 11.01
N PRO A 116 -25.67 6.83 11.35
CA PRO A 116 -24.88 5.74 10.79
C PRO A 116 -25.57 4.39 11.01
N GLN A 117 -26.11 3.83 9.93
CA GLN A 117 -26.79 2.54 10.00
C GLN A 117 -25.78 1.41 10.20
N PRO A 118 -26.11 0.38 11.00
CA PRO A 118 -25.30 -0.82 11.14
C PRO A 118 -24.96 -1.43 9.78
N LEU A 119 -23.70 -1.83 9.59
CA LEU A 119 -23.23 -2.50 8.38
C LEU A 119 -23.49 -4.01 8.50
N THR A 120 -24.51 -4.51 7.81
CA THR A 120 -24.63 -5.97 7.60
C THR A 120 -23.47 -6.46 6.75
N TYR A 121 -23.16 -7.75 6.80
CA TYR A 121 -22.07 -8.34 6.02
C TYR A 121 -22.21 -8.07 4.51
N GLU A 122 -23.42 -8.20 3.96
CA GLU A 122 -23.69 -7.94 2.54
C GLU A 122 -23.44 -6.48 2.16
N VAL A 123 -23.91 -5.53 3.00
CA VAL A 123 -23.71 -4.10 2.80
C VAL A 123 -22.22 -3.75 2.93
N PHE A 124 -21.53 -4.33 3.91
CA PHE A 124 -20.09 -4.17 4.08
C PHE A 124 -19.31 -4.63 2.85
N MET A 125 -19.59 -5.83 2.34
CA MET A 125 -18.92 -6.35 1.14
C MET A 125 -19.20 -5.50 -0.11
N LYS A 126 -20.43 -4.99 -0.24
CA LYS A 126 -20.86 -4.21 -1.41
C LYS A 126 -20.37 -2.76 -1.39
N GLU A 127 -20.50 -2.07 -0.26
CA GLU A 127 -20.27 -0.62 -0.14
C GLU A 127 -18.88 -0.28 0.36
N ILE A 128 -18.30 -1.11 1.23
CA ILE A 128 -17.00 -0.85 1.87
C ILE A 128 -15.88 -1.57 1.12
N ILE A 129 -15.97 -2.89 0.97
CA ILE A 129 -14.91 -3.69 0.31
C ILE A 129 -14.93 -3.54 -1.21
N LYS A 130 -16.13 -3.48 -1.82
CA LYS A 130 -16.32 -3.31 -3.26
C LYS A 130 -15.52 -4.33 -4.10
N LYS A 131 -15.57 -5.61 -3.70
CA LYS A 131 -14.85 -6.70 -4.40
C LYS A 131 -15.13 -6.67 -5.90
N GLY A 132 -14.08 -6.76 -6.72
CA GLY A 132 -14.13 -6.71 -8.18
C GLY A 132 -14.26 -5.30 -8.77
N LYS A 133 -14.25 -4.24 -7.96
CA LYS A 133 -14.35 -2.84 -8.41
C LYS A 133 -13.14 -2.05 -7.94
N GLY A 134 -12.78 -0.98 -8.66
CA GLY A 134 -11.77 0.00 -8.27
C GLY A 134 -11.81 1.22 -9.17
#